data_AF-A0A947K6J1-F1
#
_entry.id   AF-A0A947K6J1-F1
#
_cell.length_a   1.000
_cell.length_b   1.000
_cell.length_c   1.000
_cell.angle_alpha   90.00
_cell.angle_beta   90.00
_cell.angle_gamma   90.00
#
_symmetry.space_group_name_H-M   'P 1'
#
loop_
_entity.id
_entity.type
_entity.pdbx_description
1 polymer ?
#
loop_
_entity_poly.entity_id
_entity_poly.type
_entity_poly.pdbx_seq_one_letter_code
_entity_poly.pdbx_strand_id
1 'polypeptide(L)'
;MVDFKDQWNLEMALDVLESEAVDAKVWAEAVKWLLLYGPPHIKEILEEASGAALGQCFPDVAVKGYSESGQPYYDINDIALALGVPVEEALQTIAGFQFEEGVELLVEGDRVYKIQ
;
A
#
# COMPACT_ATOMS: atom_id res chain seq x y z
N MET A 1 3.33 -12.26 22.08
CA MET A 1 3.18 -11.08 21.22
C MET A 1 1.83 -11.23 20.54
N VAL A 2 0.95 -10.24 20.62
CA VAL A 2 -0.37 -10.30 19.95
C VAL A 2 -0.13 -10.01 18.46
N ASP A 3 -0.68 -10.84 17.58
CA ASP A 3 -0.56 -10.67 16.12
C ASP A 3 -1.16 -9.32 15.71
N PHE A 4 -0.59 -8.64 14.71
CA PHE A 4 -1.11 -7.35 14.22
C PHE A 4 -2.58 -7.47 13.79
N LYS A 5 -2.94 -8.61 13.20
CA LYS A 5 -4.32 -8.95 12.86
C LYS A 5 -5.28 -8.89 14.05
N ASP A 6 -4.84 -9.33 15.23
CA ASP A 6 -5.66 -9.46 16.44
C ASP A 6 -5.72 -8.17 17.28
N GLN A 7 -4.91 -7.16 16.94
CA GLN A 7 -4.88 -5.87 17.64
C GLN A 7 -6.03 -4.94 17.22
N TRP A 8 -6.66 -5.23 16.09
CA TRP A 8 -7.70 -4.40 15.50
C TRP A 8 -8.92 -5.25 15.13
N ASN A 9 -10.05 -4.58 15.02
CA ASN A 9 -11.23 -5.13 14.37
C ASN A 9 -11.82 -4.08 13.42
N LEU A 10 -12.82 -4.49 12.64
CA LEU A 10 -13.41 -3.64 11.61
C LEU A 10 -14.00 -2.34 12.18
N GLU A 11 -14.75 -2.43 13.28
CA GLU A 11 -15.37 -1.27 13.93
C GLU A 11 -14.31 -0.25 14.36
N MET A 12 -13.27 -0.71 15.07
CA MET A 12 -12.17 0.14 15.50
C MET A 12 -11.46 0.83 14.34
N ALA A 13 -11.19 0.11 13.24
CA ALA A 13 -10.49 0.68 12.09
C ALA A 13 -11.34 1.72 11.35
N LEU A 14 -12.66 1.53 11.27
CA LEU A 14 -13.58 2.49 10.68
C LEU A 14 -13.76 3.73 11.56
N ASP A 15 -13.88 3.55 12.89
CA ASP A 15 -13.96 4.67 13.84
C ASP A 15 -12.72 5.57 13.75
N VAL A 16 -11.54 4.96 13.55
CA VAL A 16 -10.28 5.71 13.35
C VAL A 16 -10.31 6.52 12.05
N LEU A 17 -10.86 5.96 10.96
CA LEU A 17 -10.99 6.66 9.68
C LEU A 17 -11.94 7.86 9.73
N GLU A 18 -12.98 7.79 10.56
CA GLU A 18 -13.97 8.88 10.73
C GLU A 18 -13.46 10.01 11.65
N SER A 19 -12.42 9.76 12.43
CA SER A 19 -11.91 10.72 13.41
C SER A 19 -10.98 11.77 12.80
N GLU A 20 -11.34 13.05 12.94
CA GLU A 20 -10.48 14.18 12.57
C GLU A 20 -9.33 14.44 13.59
N ALA A 21 -9.38 13.79 14.75
CA ALA A 21 -8.47 14.06 15.88
C ALA A 21 -7.41 12.97 16.10
N VAL A 22 -7.44 11.91 15.30
CA VAL A 22 -6.47 10.80 15.38
C VAL A 22 -5.11 11.25 14.83
N ASP A 23 -4.03 10.75 15.42
CA ASP A 23 -2.69 10.97 14.88
C ASP A 23 -2.46 10.16 13.59
N ALA A 24 -1.59 10.69 12.72
CA ALA A 24 -1.33 10.10 11.41
C ALA A 24 -0.81 8.65 11.47
N LYS A 25 -0.15 8.25 12.57
CA LYS A 25 0.37 6.89 12.71
C LYS A 25 -0.76 5.91 13.00
N VAL A 26 -1.63 6.22 13.94
CA VAL A 26 -2.81 5.39 14.26
C VAL A 26 -3.75 5.31 13.05
N TRP A 27 -3.92 6.41 12.32
CA TRP A 27 -4.66 6.41 11.05
C TRP A 27 -4.06 5.44 10.03
N ALA A 28 -2.73 5.51 9.83
CA ALA A 28 -2.03 4.64 8.89
C ALA A 28 -2.10 3.14 9.29
N GLU A 29 -2.03 2.84 10.59
CA GLU A 29 -2.18 1.46 11.09
C GLU A 29 -3.59 0.91 10.84
N ALA A 30 -4.64 1.71 11.05
CA ALA A 30 -6.01 1.31 10.74
C ALA A 30 -6.22 1.04 9.24
N VAL A 31 -5.72 1.92 8.37
CA VAL A 31 -5.78 1.73 6.91
C VAL A 31 -5.01 0.49 6.48
N LYS A 32 -3.81 0.28 7.03
CA LYS A 32 -3.01 -0.93 6.79
C LYS A 32 -3.80 -2.18 7.17
N TRP A 33 -4.43 -2.19 8.34
CA TRP A 33 -5.23 -3.34 8.79
C TRP A 33 -6.44 -3.59 7.86
N LEU A 34 -7.12 -2.54 7.38
CA LEU A 34 -8.24 -2.68 6.45
C LEU A 34 -7.80 -3.24 5.09
N LEU A 35 -6.67 -2.78 4.54
CA LEU A 35 -6.10 -3.32 3.30
C LEU A 35 -5.72 -4.80 3.43
N LEU A 36 -5.18 -5.20 4.58
CA LEU A 36 -4.71 -6.58 4.81
C LEU A 36 -5.85 -7.55 5.18
N TYR A 37 -6.77 -7.14 6.05
CA TYR A 37 -7.73 -8.04 6.68
C TYR A 37 -9.19 -7.57 6.61
N GLY A 38 -9.43 -6.37 6.09
CA GLY A 38 -10.79 -5.82 5.95
C GLY A 38 -11.66 -6.60 4.95
N PRO A 39 -12.97 -6.34 4.93
CA PRO A 39 -13.89 -6.88 3.93
C PRO A 39 -13.48 -6.51 2.50
N PRO A 40 -13.71 -7.38 1.49
CA PRO A 40 -13.31 -7.13 0.10
C PRO A 40 -13.76 -5.77 -0.45
N HIS A 41 -15.01 -5.38 -0.23
CA HIS A 41 -15.53 -4.10 -0.72
C HIS A 41 -14.81 -2.88 -0.13
N ILE A 42 -14.32 -2.96 1.11
CA ILE A 42 -13.56 -1.84 1.72
C ILE A 42 -12.16 -1.79 1.12
N LYS A 43 -11.54 -2.95 0.89
CA LYS A 43 -10.25 -3.02 0.22
C LYS A 43 -10.31 -2.40 -1.17
N GLU A 44 -11.33 -2.75 -1.96
CA GLU A 44 -11.55 -2.20 -3.30
C GLU A 44 -11.65 -0.66 -3.26
N ILE A 45 -12.47 -0.11 -2.35
CA ILE A 45 -12.61 1.35 -2.18
C ILE A 45 -11.28 2.00 -1.82
N LEU A 46 -10.52 1.41 -0.89
CA LEU A 46 -9.23 1.94 -0.46
C LEU A 46 -8.18 1.86 -1.57
N GLU A 47 -8.15 0.76 -2.34
CA GLU A 47 -7.27 0.60 -3.49
C GLU A 47 -7.58 1.64 -4.57
N GLU A 48 -8.85 1.83 -4.94
CA GLU A 48 -9.27 2.85 -5.91
C GLU A 48 -8.91 4.27 -5.46
N ALA A 49 -9.22 4.60 -4.20
CA ALA A 49 -8.89 5.91 -3.63
C ALA A 49 -7.37 6.13 -3.59
N SER A 50 -6.60 5.11 -3.21
CA SER A 50 -5.14 5.19 -3.18
C SER A 50 -4.54 5.41 -4.57
N GLY A 51 -5.05 4.72 -5.60
CA GLY A 51 -4.61 4.91 -6.98
C GLY A 51 -4.90 6.32 -7.49
N ALA A 52 -6.09 6.84 -7.21
CA ALA A 52 -6.47 8.21 -7.56
C ALA A 52 -5.62 9.27 -6.83
N ALA A 53 -5.31 9.04 -5.54
CA ALA A 53 -4.47 9.92 -4.75
C ALA A 53 -3.00 9.87 -5.21
N LEU A 54 -2.47 8.69 -5.52
CA LEU A 54 -1.11 8.52 -6.01
C LEU A 54 -0.88 9.31 -7.30
N GLY A 55 -1.81 9.22 -8.27
CA GLY A 55 -1.71 9.98 -9.52
C GLY A 55 -1.77 11.51 -9.34
N GLN A 56 -2.41 11.99 -8.26
CA GLN A 56 -2.48 13.43 -7.95
C GLN A 56 -1.26 13.91 -7.16
N CYS A 57 -0.83 13.15 -6.16
CA CYS A 57 0.24 13.52 -5.24
C CYS A 57 1.64 13.22 -5.79
N PHE A 58 1.76 12.18 -6.62
CA PHE A 58 3.02 11.68 -7.17
C PHE A 58 2.90 11.43 -8.69
N PRO A 59 2.67 12.49 -9.49
CA PRO A 59 2.42 12.37 -10.92
C PRO A 59 3.60 11.76 -11.69
N ASP A 60 4.81 11.84 -11.14
CA ASP A 60 6.03 11.28 -11.74
C ASP A 60 6.17 9.76 -11.52
N VAL A 61 5.38 9.16 -10.62
CA VAL A 61 5.37 7.72 -10.36
C VAL A 61 4.41 7.04 -11.33
N ALA A 62 4.96 6.62 -12.48
CA ALA A 62 4.18 5.97 -13.53
C ALA A 62 4.03 4.45 -13.31
N VAL A 63 2.81 3.94 -13.52
CA VAL A 63 2.54 2.50 -13.56
C VAL A 63 3.32 1.87 -14.72
N LYS A 64 4.14 0.85 -14.44
CA LYS A 64 4.88 0.09 -15.45
C LYS A 64 4.09 -1.09 -16.01
N GLY A 65 3.09 -1.57 -15.28
CA GLY A 65 2.10 -2.52 -15.74
C GLY A 65 1.31 -3.10 -14.56
N TYR A 66 0.66 -4.23 -14.75
CA TYR A 66 -0.32 -4.75 -13.78
C TYR A 66 -0.10 -6.24 -13.48
N SER A 67 -0.51 -6.66 -12.29
CA SER A 67 -0.62 -8.05 -11.89
C SER A 67 -1.81 -8.75 -12.57
N GLU A 68 -1.90 -10.08 -12.43
CA GLU A 68 -3.08 -10.87 -12.87
C GLU A 68 -4.37 -10.47 -12.14
N SER A 69 -4.25 -9.86 -10.95
CA SER A 69 -5.35 -9.31 -10.18
C SER A 69 -5.68 -7.85 -10.53
N GLY A 70 -4.97 -7.24 -11.48
CA GLY A 70 -5.18 -5.84 -11.87
C GLY A 70 -4.52 -4.81 -10.96
N GLN A 71 -3.63 -5.23 -10.05
CA GLN A 71 -2.89 -4.29 -9.19
C GLN A 71 -1.73 -3.65 -9.96
N PRO A 72 -1.52 -2.33 -9.84
CA PRO A 72 -0.47 -1.62 -10.55
C PRO A 72 0.92 -1.91 -9.95
N TYR A 73 1.90 -2.12 -10.82
CA TYR A 73 3.31 -2.20 -10.49
C TYR A 73 4.03 -0.92 -10.86
N TYR A 74 4.98 -0.53 -10.02
CA TYR A 74 5.75 0.70 -10.13
C TYR A 74 7.25 0.41 -10.12
N ASP A 75 8.04 1.33 -10.68
CA ASP A 75 9.49 1.25 -10.61
C ASP A 75 9.98 1.76 -9.26
N ILE A 76 10.84 0.99 -8.61
CA ILE A 76 11.40 1.36 -7.32
C ILE A 76 12.24 2.64 -7.38
N ASN A 77 12.87 2.92 -8.53
CA ASN A 77 13.62 4.16 -8.72
C ASN A 77 12.68 5.36 -8.78
N ASP A 78 11.53 5.21 -9.45
CA ASP A 78 10.50 6.26 -9.54
C ASP A 78 9.91 6.53 -8.14
N ILE A 79 9.66 5.47 -7.34
CA ILE A 79 9.22 5.59 -5.94
C ILE A 79 10.27 6.29 -5.08
N ALA A 80 11.53 5.84 -5.12
CA ALA A 80 12.60 6.41 -4.31
C ALA A 80 12.82 7.90 -4.62
N LEU A 81 12.78 8.26 -5.91
CA LEU A 81 12.87 9.65 -6.36
C LEU A 81 11.70 10.48 -5.85
N ALA A 82 10.48 9.98 -5.97
CA ALA A 82 9.26 10.68 -5.54
C ALA A 82 9.19 10.90 -4.02
N LEU A 83 9.74 9.96 -3.24
CA LEU A 83 9.81 10.05 -1.79
C LEU A 83 11.06 10.81 -1.30
N GLY A 84 12.04 11.08 -2.17
CA GLY A 84 13.29 11.74 -1.82
C GLY A 84 14.20 10.90 -0.91
N VAL A 85 14.08 9.56 -0.99
CA VAL A 85 14.87 8.61 -0.20
C VAL A 85 15.81 7.79 -1.10
N PRO A 86 16.91 7.23 -0.56
CA PRO A 86 17.73 6.27 -1.30
C PRO A 86 16.94 5.03 -1.74
N VAL A 87 17.30 4.46 -2.89
CA VAL A 87 16.65 3.24 -3.42
C VAL A 87 16.76 2.09 -2.43
N GLU A 88 17.90 1.95 -1.73
CA GLU A 88 18.10 0.93 -0.72
C GLU A 88 17.14 1.08 0.47
N GLU A 89 16.81 2.30 0.86
CA GLU A 89 15.86 2.59 1.93
C GLU A 89 14.44 2.21 1.50
N ALA A 90 14.05 2.61 0.29
CA ALA A 90 12.76 2.22 -0.28
C ALA A 90 12.61 0.69 -0.39
N LEU A 91 13.66 -0.01 -0.84
CA LEU A 91 13.70 -1.47 -0.91
C LEU A 91 13.58 -2.11 0.47
N GLN A 92 14.28 -1.58 1.48
CA GLN A 92 14.19 -2.10 2.86
C GLN A 92 12.79 -1.93 3.43
N THR A 93 12.16 -0.77 3.22
CA THR A 93 10.78 -0.54 3.66
C THR A 93 9.82 -1.52 3.01
N ILE A 94 9.92 -1.71 1.69
CA ILE A 94 9.02 -2.63 1.00
C ILE A 94 9.28 -4.08 1.43
N ALA A 95 10.54 -4.50 1.52
CA ALA A 95 10.90 -5.85 1.98
C ALA A 95 10.39 -6.13 3.41
N GLY A 96 10.42 -5.12 4.29
CA GLY A 96 9.82 -5.18 5.62
C GLY A 96 8.32 -5.49 5.55
N PHE A 97 7.58 -4.76 4.71
CA PHE A 97 6.15 -5.03 4.50
C PHE A 97 5.87 -6.43 3.92
N GLN A 98 6.69 -6.90 2.97
CA GLN A 98 6.51 -8.24 2.40
C GLN A 98 6.74 -9.34 3.44
N PHE A 99 7.76 -9.18 4.30
CA PHE A 99 8.13 -10.17 5.31
C PHE A 99 7.14 -10.20 6.49
N GLU A 100 6.74 -9.03 6.98
CA GLU A 100 5.85 -8.92 8.14
C GLU A 100 4.42 -9.33 7.82
N GLU A 101 3.92 -8.96 6.63
CA GLU A 101 2.50 -9.08 6.30
C GLU A 101 2.19 -10.13 5.22
N GLY A 102 3.22 -10.75 4.64
CA GLY A 102 3.09 -11.78 3.61
C GLY A 102 2.53 -11.26 2.28
N VAL A 103 2.68 -9.96 2.00
CA VAL A 103 2.17 -9.32 0.78
C VAL A 103 3.28 -9.24 -0.27
N GLU A 104 3.00 -9.64 -1.51
CA GLU A 104 3.97 -9.57 -2.61
C GLU A 104 3.92 -8.20 -3.30
N LEU A 105 4.65 -7.21 -2.76
CA LEU A 105 4.70 -5.83 -3.29
C LEU A 105 5.79 -5.58 -4.36
N LEU A 106 6.88 -6.35 -4.35
CA LEU A 106 7.96 -6.30 -5.35
C LEU A 106 7.89 -7.50 -6.26
N VAL A 107 8.03 -7.24 -7.56
CA VAL A 107 8.32 -8.26 -8.57
C VAL A 107 9.68 -7.95 -9.16
N GLU A 108 10.69 -8.76 -8.87
CA GLU A 108 11.98 -8.68 -9.54
C GLU A 108 11.85 -9.15 -11.00
N GLY A 109 12.09 -8.24 -11.96
CA GLY A 109 12.29 -8.57 -13.37
C GLY A 109 11.10 -8.35 -14.33
N ASP A 110 11.15 -9.03 -15.49
CA ASP A 110 10.28 -8.88 -16.67
C ASP A 110 8.84 -9.44 -16.50
N ARG A 111 8.39 -9.67 -15.26
CA ARG A 111 7.04 -10.16 -14.91
C ARG A 111 6.01 -9.03 -14.82
N VAL A 112 6.15 -8.05 -15.70
CA VAL A 112 5.16 -6.99 -15.85
C VAL A 112 4.40 -7.31 -17.13
N TYR A 113 3.12 -7.68 -17.01
CA TYR A 113 2.26 -7.80 -18.19
C TYR A 113 2.10 -6.39 -18.79
N LYS A 114 2.88 -6.10 -19.83
CA LYS A 114 2.76 -4.86 -20.60
C LYS A 114 1.42 -4.90 -21.33
N ILE A 115 0.60 -3.87 -21.14
CA ILE A 115 -0.60 -3.67 -21.94
C ILE A 115 -0.13 -3.47 -23.40
N GLN A 116 -0.61 -4.32 -24.31
CA GLN A 116 -0.45 -4.15 -25.76
C GLN A 116 -1.32 -3.01 -26.28
#